data_AF-A0A526RDN9-F1
#
_entry.id   AF-A0A526RDN9-F1
#
_cell.length_a   1.000
_cell.length_b   1.000
_cell.length_c   1.000
_cell.angle_alpha   90.00
_cell.angle_beta   90.00
_cell.angle_gamma   90.00
#
_symmetry.space_group_name_H-M   'P 1'
#
loop_
_entity.id
_entity.type
_entity.pdbx_description
1 polymer ?
#
loop_
_entity_poly.entity_id
_entity_poly.type
_entity_poly.pdbx_seq_one_letter_code
_entity_poly.pdbx_strand_id
1 'polypeptide(L)' 'VQAEGDLDFRGTLGVAREAPVGFRAIRLSFDLDTDEPQERIDSLLKLTERYCVVFQTISNKPELTVSVKR' A
#
# COMPACT_ATOMS: atom_id res chain seq x y z
N VAL A 1 6.84 11.29 -6.19
CA VAL A 1 6.15 10.24 -5.40
C VAL A 1 7.14 9.12 -5.13
N GLN A 2 7.26 8.68 -3.89
CA GLN A 2 8.07 7.51 -3.52
C GLN A 2 7.19 6.52 -2.76
N ALA A 3 7.44 5.24 -3.01
CA ALA A 3 6.75 4.14 -2.37
C ALA A 3 7.77 3.12 -1.87
N GLU A 4 7.68 2.79 -0.59
CA GLU A 4 8.57 1.84 0.06
C GLU A 4 7.76 0.80 0.82
N GLY A 5 8.32 -0.39 1.02
CA GLY A 5 7.69 -1.40 1.86
C GLY A 5 8.67 -2.44 2.37
N ASP A 6 8.30 -3.06 3.48
CA ASP A 6 9.11 -4.08 4.15
C ASP A 6 8.58 -5.47 3.82
N LEU A 7 9.48 -6.38 3.45
CA LEU A 7 9.15 -7.75 3.05
C LEU A 7 10.02 -8.74 3.82
N ASP A 8 9.42 -9.86 4.23
CA ASP A 8 10.15 -11.03 4.71
C ASP A 8 10.17 -12.10 3.62
N PHE A 9 11.24 -12.12 2.83
CA PHE A 9 11.38 -13.05 1.71
C PHE A 9 11.42 -14.52 2.13
N ARG A 10 11.72 -14.83 3.41
CA ARG A 10 11.73 -16.22 3.88
C ARG A 10 10.36 -16.87 3.75
N GLY A 11 9.29 -16.10 3.94
CA GLY A 11 7.92 -16.57 3.75
C GLY A 11 7.63 -16.82 2.26
N THR A 12 7.90 -15.83 1.41
CA THR A 12 7.66 -15.92 -0.04
C THR A 12 8.45 -17.04 -0.70
N LEU A 13 9.68 -17.29 -0.25
CA LEU A 13 10.56 -18.35 -0.75
C LEU A 13 10.29 -19.71 -0.07
N GLY A 14 9.34 -19.79 0.86
CA GLY A 14 8.99 -21.04 1.55
C GLY A 14 10.05 -21.59 2.51
N VAL A 15 11.00 -20.74 2.92
CA VAL A 15 12.13 -21.10 3.81
C VAL A 15 11.70 -21.13 5.28
N ALA A 16 10.80 -20.23 5.68
CA ALA A 16 10.27 -20.15 7.05
C ALA A 16 8.75 -20.07 7.00
N ARG A 17 8.05 -20.98 7.69
CA ARG A 17 6.57 -21.09 7.64
C ARG A 17 5.87 -20.00 8.44
N GLU A 18 6.53 -19.53 9.49
CA GLU A 18 6.07 -18.48 10.38
C GLU A 18 6.28 -17.07 9.83
N ALA A 19 7.11 -16.92 8.79
CA ALA A 19 7.32 -15.64 8.14
C ALA A 19 6.10 -15.27 7.27
N PRO A 20 5.45 -14.11 7.51
CA PRO A 20 4.27 -13.71 6.73
C PRO A 20 4.63 -13.47 5.27
N VAL A 21 3.79 -13.96 4.36
CA VAL A 21 3.91 -13.69 2.92
C VAL A 21 3.19 -12.38 2.59
N GLY A 22 3.92 -11.42 2.04
CA GLY A 22 3.41 -10.11 1.66
C GLY A 22 4.12 -8.96 2.39
N PHE A 23 3.68 -7.73 2.09
CA PHE A 23 4.22 -6.54 2.73
C PHE A 23 3.87 -6.49 4.22
N ARG A 24 4.85 -6.20 5.06
CA ARG A 24 4.67 -5.95 6.51
C ARG A 24 4.30 -4.51 6.80
N ALA A 25 4.85 -3.59 6.01
CA ALA A 25 4.54 -2.17 6.06
C ALA A 25 4.71 -1.58 4.66
N ILE A 26 3.91 -0.57 4.35
CA ILE A 26 3.98 0.21 3.11
C ILE A 26 3.97 1.68 3.53
N ARG A 27 4.85 2.48 2.94
CA ARG A 27 4.99 3.91 3.20
C ARG A 27 4.97 4.65 1.86
N LEU A 28 4.16 5.68 1.77
CA LEU A 28 4.08 6.55 0.60
C LEU A 28 4.49 7.96 1.01
N SER A 29 5.37 8.59 0.23
CA SER A 29 5.73 9.99 0.39
C SER A 29 5.49 10.76 -0.91
N PHE A 30 5.00 11.98 -0.76
CA PHE A 30 4.76 12.90 -1.85
C PHE A 30 5.59 14.14 -1.57
N ASP A 31 6.52 14.42 -2.49
CA ASP A 31 7.21 15.69 -2.54
C ASP A 31 6.38 16.62 -3.44
N LEU A 32 5.84 17.69 -2.85
CA LEU A 32 4.93 18.62 -3.51
C LEU A 32 5.65 19.96 -3.67
N ASP A 33 6.00 20.27 -4.91
CA ASP A 33 6.52 21.59 -5.27
C ASP A 33 5.33 22.51 -5.62
N THR A 34 4.87 23.28 -4.63
CA THR A 34 3.69 24.14 -4.76
C THR A 34 3.66 25.24 -3.69
N ASP A 35 3.08 26.39 -4.05
CA ASP A 35 2.83 27.53 -3.14
C ASP A 35 1.43 27.47 -2.48
N GLU A 36 0.70 26.37 -2.64
CA GLU A 36 -0.62 26.20 -2.05
C GLU A 36 -0.57 26.20 -0.51
N PRO A 37 -1.59 26.76 0.18
CA PRO A 37 -1.62 26.79 1.62
C PRO A 37 -1.75 25.38 2.22
N GLN A 38 -1.19 25.20 3.41
CA GLN A 38 -1.17 23.90 4.12
C GLN A 38 -2.56 23.25 4.24
N GLU A 39 -3.62 24.04 4.43
CA GLU A 39 -5.00 23.52 4.52
C GLU A 39 -5.44 22.77 3.25
N ARG A 40 -4.98 23.20 2.07
CA ARG A 40 -5.26 22.51 0.80
C ARG A 40 -4.40 21.26 0.63
N ILE A 41 -3.15 21.29 1.11
CA ILE A 41 -2.28 20.11 1.15
C ILE A 41 -2.87 19.04 2.09
N ASP A 42 -3.33 19.44 3.28
CA ASP A 42 -4.00 18.54 4.23
C ASP A 42 -5.29 17.95 3.63
N SER A 43 -6.03 18.77 2.87
CA SER A 43 -7.21 18.31 2.15
C SER A 43 -6.85 17.30 1.06
N LEU A 44 -5.78 17.54 0.29
CA LEU A 44 -5.26 16.60 -0.71
C LEU A 44 -4.88 15.26 -0.05
N LEU A 45 -4.20 15.29 1.08
CA LEU A 45 -3.82 14.07 1.81
C LEU A 45 -5.06 13.29 2.27
N LYS A 46 -6.04 13.96 2.89
CA LYS A 46 -7.32 13.34 3.31
C LYS A 46 -8.07 12.73 2.14
N LEU A 47 -8.12 13.43 1.00
CA LEU A 47 -8.78 12.92 -0.21
C LEU A 47 -8.03 11.73 -0.79
N THR A 48 -6.70 11.74 -0.75
CA THR A 48 -5.86 10.63 -1.20
C THR A 48 -6.11 9.39 -0.36
N GLU A 49 -6.12 9.51 0.97
CA GLU A 49 -6.43 8.37 1.85
C GLU A 49 -7.84 7.83 1.61
N ARG A 50 -8.82 8.72 1.42
CA ARG A 50 -10.23 8.32 1.26
C ARG A 50 -10.53 7.71 -0.11
N TYR A 51 -9.98 8.26 -1.18
CA TYR A 51 -10.40 7.95 -2.56
C TYR A 51 -9.34 7.23 -3.40
N CYS A 52 -8.11 7.07 -2.92
CA CYS A 52 -7.12 6.25 -3.63
C CYS A 52 -7.56 4.78 -3.62
N VAL A 53 -8.00 4.29 -4.78
CA VAL A 53 -8.44 2.90 -4.97
C VAL A 53 -7.37 1.90 -4.55
N VAL A 54 -6.10 2.19 -4.85
CA VAL A 54 -4.97 1.33 -4.48
C VAL A 54 -4.81 1.28 -2.96
N PHE A 55 -4.77 2.43 -2.29
CA PHE A 55 -4.67 2.50 -0.82
C PHE A 55 -5.84 1.76 -0.17
N GLN A 56 -7.07 2.04 -0.62
CA GLN A 56 -8.27 1.40 -0.09
C GLN A 56 -8.29 -0.12 -0.29
N THR A 57 -7.77 -0.62 -1.43
CA THR A 57 -7.69 -2.06 -1.72
C THR A 57 -6.63 -2.78 -0.87
N ILE A 58 -5.54 -2.07 -0.53
CA ILE A 58 -4.49 -2.60 0.35
C ILE A 58 -4.96 -2.61 1.82
N SER A 59 -5.61 -1.53 2.25
CA SER A 59 -6.15 -1.40 3.63
C SER A 59 -7.38 -2.28 3.86
N ASN A 60 -8.20 -2.48 2.83
CA ASN A 60 -9.42 -3.27 2.90
C ASN A 60 -9.36 -4.38 1.86
N LYS A 61 -9.19 -5.61 2.32
CA LYS A 61 -9.10 -6.80 1.46
C LYS A 61 -10.40 -6.98 0.65
N PRO A 62 -10.38 -6.89 -0.69
CA PRO A 62 -11.53 -7.24 -1.51
C PRO A 62 -11.73 -8.75 -1.56
N GLU A 63 -12.81 -9.22 -2.19
CA GLU A 63 -12.96 -10.64 -2.50
C GLU A 63 -11.85 -11.08 -3.46
N LEU A 64 -11.11 -12.13 -3.08
CA LEU A 64 -10.00 -12.68 -3.87
C LEU A 64 -10.29 -14.14 -4.17
N THR A 65 -10.31 -14.48 -5.47
CA THR A 65 -10.53 -15.84 -5.94
C THR A 65 -9.37 -16.28 -6.82
N VAL A 66 -8.84 -17.47 -6.55
CA VAL A 66 -7.83 -18.13 -7.39
C VAL A 66 -8.47 -19.39 -7.96
N SER A 67 -8.38 -19.56 -9.28
CA SER A 67 -8.91 -20.75 -9.97
C SER A 67 -7.86 -21.35 -10.89
N VAL A 68 -7.92 -22.67 -11.05
CA VAL A 68 -7.10 -23.42 -12.01
C VAL A 68 -8.06 -24.08 -12.98
N LYS A 69 -7.87 -23.81 -14.28
CA LYS A 69 -8.48 -24.60 -15.35
C LYS A 69 -7.45 -25.59 -15.86
N ARG A 70 -7.88 -26.83 -16.02
CA ARG A 70 -7.09 -27.91 -16.64
C ARG A 70 -7.50 -28.07 -18.09
#